data_AF-T1AKV6-F1
#
_entry.id   AF-T1AKV6-F1
#
_cell.length_a   1.000
_cell.length_b   1.000
_cell.length_c   1.000
_cell.angle_alpha   90.00
_cell.angle_beta   90.00
_cell.angle_gamma   90.00
#
_symmetry.space_group_name_H-M   'P 1'
#
loop_
_entity.id
_entity.type
_entity.pdbx_description
1 polymer ?
#
loop_
_entity_poly.entity_id
_entity_poly.type
_entity_poly.pdbx_seq_one_letter_code
_entity_poly.pdbx_strand_id
1 'polypeptide(L)'
;MQSEKDRFLKNSGKKKSSDILENAVVDPVSPFEIQAGSVIHAELVTGINSDLPGEVTAQLTGNLYDSVHERFLLIPQGSRLVGKYDSKVSVGQTRVLMAWERIIFPDGRSIDLS
;
A
#
# COMPACT_ATOMS: atom_id res chain seq x y z
N MET A 1 33.77 -8.71 -35.05
CA MET A 1 33.47 -7.29 -34.75
C MET A 1 32.30 -6.76 -35.58
N GLN A 2 32.37 -6.69 -36.92
CA GLN A 2 31.24 -6.18 -37.73
C GLN A 2 29.98 -7.06 -37.66
N SER A 3 30.14 -8.38 -37.68
CA SER A 3 29.04 -9.37 -37.60
C SER A 3 28.23 -9.31 -36.31
N GLU A 4 28.86 -8.91 -35.19
CA GLU A 4 28.19 -8.77 -33.90
C GLU A 4 27.34 -7.49 -33.84
N LYS A 5 27.81 -6.42 -34.48
CA LYS A 5 27.08 -5.16 -34.62
C LYS A 5 25.85 -5.31 -35.51
N ASP A 6 25.98 -6.04 -36.61
CA ASP A 6 24.85 -6.36 -37.49
C ASP A 6 23.82 -7.28 -36.80
N ARG A 7 24.29 -8.19 -35.94
CA ARG A 7 23.42 -9.05 -35.13
C ARG A 7 22.71 -8.26 -34.02
N PHE A 8 23.41 -7.31 -33.39
CA PHE A 8 22.81 -6.41 -32.40
C PHE A 8 21.69 -5.59 -33.04
N LEU A 9 21.94 -4.92 -34.16
CA LEU A 9 20.94 -4.10 -34.87
C LEU A 9 19.74 -4.93 -35.39
N LYS A 10 19.98 -6.14 -35.89
CA LYS A 10 18.89 -7.05 -36.30
C LYS A 10 18.05 -7.56 -35.13
N ASN A 11 18.65 -7.70 -33.94
CA ASN A 11 17.93 -8.04 -32.72
C ASN A 11 17.20 -6.83 -32.12
N SER A 12 17.72 -5.61 -32.29
CA SER A 12 17.05 -4.36 -31.89
C SER A 12 15.78 -4.11 -32.71
N GLY A 13 15.79 -4.40 -34.02
CA GLY A 13 14.66 -4.16 -34.92
C GLY A 13 13.53 -5.20 -34.87
N LYS A 14 13.70 -6.32 -34.13
CA LYS A 14 12.71 -7.42 -34.07
C LYS A 14 11.74 -7.35 -32.89
N LYS A 15 11.82 -6.34 -32.02
CA LYS A 15 10.84 -6.09 -30.96
C LYS A 15 9.81 -5.04 -31.42
N LYS A 16 9.01 -5.39 -32.43
CA LYS A 16 7.82 -4.60 -32.82
C LYS A 16 6.60 -5.12 -32.07
N SER A 17 6.49 -4.69 -30.82
CA SER A 17 5.21 -4.43 -30.14
C SER A 17 5.37 -3.03 -29.53
N SER A 18 5.35 -2.05 -30.44
CA SER A 18 5.36 -0.59 -30.30
C SER A 18 6.29 0.07 -29.27
N ASP A 19 6.93 1.18 -29.64
CA ASP A 19 7.47 2.19 -28.70
C ASP A 19 6.36 2.88 -27.85
N ILE A 20 5.19 2.24 -27.76
CA ILE A 20 3.96 2.71 -27.14
C ILE A 20 3.64 1.70 -26.04
N LEU A 21 3.45 2.23 -24.83
CA LEU A 21 2.98 1.45 -23.69
C LEU A 21 1.55 0.98 -23.94
N GLU A 22 1.27 -0.29 -23.65
CA GLU A 22 -0.08 -0.85 -23.79
C GLU A 22 -1.08 -0.22 -22.81
N ASN A 23 -0.59 0.27 -21.66
CA ASN A 23 -1.39 0.92 -20.64
C ASN A 23 -1.24 2.44 -20.72
N ALA A 24 -2.37 3.14 -20.71
CA ALA A 24 -2.42 4.58 -20.59
C ALA A 24 -2.08 5.03 -19.16
N VAL A 25 -1.57 6.25 -19.04
CA VAL A 25 -1.51 6.94 -17.75
C VAL A 25 -2.95 7.15 -17.26
N VAL A 26 -3.20 6.82 -15.99
CA VAL A 26 -4.50 6.99 -15.35
C VAL A 26 -4.43 8.22 -14.44
N ASP A 27 -5.33 9.16 -14.66
CA ASP A 27 -5.45 10.33 -13.79
C ASP A 27 -6.09 9.95 -12.45
N PRO A 28 -5.77 10.66 -11.35
CA PRO A 28 -6.45 10.46 -10.06
C PRO A 28 -7.96 10.60 -10.20
N VAL A 29 -8.71 9.74 -9.51
CA VAL A 29 -10.18 9.74 -9.52
C VAL A 29 -10.72 11.03 -8.91
N SER A 30 -10.02 11.58 -7.90
CA SER A 30 -10.35 12.87 -7.32
C SER A 30 -9.14 13.50 -6.60
N PRO A 31 -9.19 14.80 -6.24
CA PRO A 31 -8.19 15.41 -5.36
C PRO A 31 -8.15 14.81 -3.94
N PHE A 32 -9.14 13.99 -3.56
CA PHE A 32 -9.27 13.35 -2.25
C PHE A 32 -8.93 11.87 -2.33
N GLU A 33 -7.72 11.54 -2.82
CA GLU A 33 -7.30 10.16 -3.06
C GLU A 33 -6.03 9.80 -2.30
N ILE A 34 -6.03 8.58 -1.75
CA ILE A 34 -4.85 7.91 -1.18
C ILE A 34 -4.49 6.77 -2.13
N GLN A 35 -3.37 6.90 -2.84
CA GLN A 35 -2.90 5.88 -3.74
C GLN A 35 -2.29 4.70 -3.00
N ALA A 36 -2.42 3.51 -3.58
CA ALA A 36 -1.73 2.32 -3.08
C ALA A 36 -0.21 2.58 -2.99
N GLY A 37 0.39 2.13 -1.89
CA GLY A 37 1.79 2.44 -1.56
C GLY A 37 1.96 3.63 -0.61
N SER A 38 0.92 4.42 -0.36
CA SER A 38 0.92 5.43 0.70
C SER A 38 1.09 4.78 2.07
N VAL A 39 1.87 5.41 2.95
CA VAL A 39 2.17 4.89 4.28
C VAL A 39 1.29 5.57 5.32
N ILE A 40 0.64 4.76 6.16
CA ILE A 40 -0.11 5.24 7.32
C ILE A 40 0.76 5.03 8.56
N HIS A 41 1.23 6.12 9.15
CA HIS A 41 1.99 6.07 10.40
C HIS A 41 1.05 5.87 11.58
N ALA A 42 1.24 4.76 12.31
CA ALA A 42 0.40 4.41 13.45
C ALA A 42 1.21 3.70 14.54
N GLU A 43 0.73 3.83 15.77
CA GLU A 43 1.22 3.15 16.96
C GLU A 43 0.22 2.08 17.38
N LEU A 44 0.70 0.88 17.73
CA LEU A 44 -0.16 -0.18 18.21
C LEU A 44 -0.72 0.17 19.59
N VAL A 45 -2.05 0.09 19.72
CA VAL A 45 -2.76 0.25 20.99
C VAL A 45 -2.86 -1.09 21.72
N THR A 46 -3.02 -2.19 20.97
CA THR A 46 -3.07 -3.54 21.51
C THR A 46 -1.75 -4.27 21.25
N GLY A 47 -1.34 -5.13 22.18
CA GLY A 47 -0.24 -6.07 21.95
C GLY A 47 -0.59 -7.11 20.89
N ILE A 48 0.44 -7.72 20.31
CA ILE A 48 0.33 -8.84 19.36
C ILE A 48 0.92 -10.08 20.02
N ASN A 49 0.21 -11.20 19.95
CA ASN A 49 0.72 -12.50 20.40
C ASN A 49 0.89 -13.44 19.20
N SER A 50 2.12 -13.85 18.89
CA SER A 50 2.39 -14.73 17.75
C SER A 50 1.75 -16.12 17.86
N ASP A 51 1.36 -16.54 19.06
CA ASP A 51 0.83 -17.88 19.31
C ASP A 51 -0.70 -17.97 19.21
N LEU A 52 -1.40 -16.83 19.13
CA LEU A 52 -2.87 -16.78 19.11
C LEU A 52 -3.36 -15.78 18.07
N PRO A 53 -4.26 -16.16 17.15
CA PRO A 53 -4.80 -15.21 16.19
C PRO A 53 -5.75 -14.26 16.90
N GLY A 54 -5.87 -13.03 16.43
CA GLY A 54 -6.69 -12.04 17.11
C GLY A 54 -6.92 -10.76 16.34
N GLU A 55 -7.67 -9.87 17.00
CA GLU A 55 -7.86 -8.50 16.57
C GLU A 55 -6.69 -7.64 17.05
N VAL A 56 -6.35 -6.63 16.25
CA VAL A 56 -5.32 -5.65 16.56
C VAL A 56 -5.84 -4.26 16.26
N THR A 57 -5.57 -3.33 17.17
CA THR A 57 -5.86 -1.92 17.01
C THR A 57 -4.59 -1.10 17.01
N ALA A 58 -4.48 -0.18 16.07
CA ALA A 58 -3.47 0.88 16.07
C ALA A 58 -4.13 2.26 16.03
N GLN A 59 -3.41 3.28 16.44
CA GLN A 59 -3.83 4.68 16.38
C GLN A 59 -2.88 5.47 15.50
N LEU A 60 -3.43 6.25 14.57
CA LEU A 60 -2.65 7.14 13.71
C LEU A 60 -1.90 8.16 14.55
N THR A 61 -0.58 8.24 14.34
CA THR A 61 0.29 9.18 15.07
C THR A 61 0.39 10.54 14.40
N GLY A 62 -0.12 10.67 13.17
CA GLY A 62 -0.16 11.92 12.42
C GLY A 62 -1.34 11.99 11.46
N ASN A 63 -1.56 13.18 10.93
CA ASN A 63 -2.53 13.45 9.89
C ASN A 63 -2.10 12.80 8.57
N LEU A 64 -3.04 12.16 7.87
CA LEU A 64 -2.85 11.65 6.52
C LEU A 64 -3.56 12.56 5.51
N TYR A 65 -2.79 13.10 4.58
CA TYR A 65 -3.27 13.98 3.53
C TYR A 65 -3.45 13.22 2.21
N ASP A 66 -4.02 13.86 1.19
CA ASP A 66 -4.07 13.29 -0.15
C ASP A 66 -2.67 12.97 -0.68
N SER A 67 -2.54 11.82 -1.32
CA SER A 67 -1.24 11.27 -1.72
C SER A 67 -0.59 11.97 -2.91
N VAL A 68 -1.34 12.80 -3.65
CA VAL A 68 -0.88 13.43 -4.89
C VAL A 68 -0.26 14.79 -4.63
N HIS A 69 -0.90 15.62 -3.80
CA HIS A 69 -0.51 17.00 -3.56
C HIS A 69 -0.27 17.33 -2.08
N GLU A 70 -0.61 16.43 -1.15
CA GLU A 70 -0.51 16.63 0.30
C GLU A 70 -1.24 17.89 0.81
N ARG A 71 -2.38 18.24 0.21
CA ARG A 71 -3.14 19.47 0.51
C ARG A 71 -4.36 19.23 1.37
N PHE A 72 -5.08 18.13 1.13
CA PHE A 72 -6.36 17.86 1.76
C PHE A 72 -6.17 16.85 2.87
N LEU A 73 -6.56 17.21 4.10
CA LEU A 73 -6.58 16.28 5.23
C LEU A 73 -7.67 15.23 5.00
N LEU A 74 -7.27 13.98 4.80
CA LEU A 74 -8.18 12.88 4.53
C LEU A 74 -8.46 12.04 5.77
N ILE A 75 -7.43 11.72 6.55
CA ILE A 75 -7.56 10.93 7.79
C ILE A 75 -6.87 11.67 8.94
N PRO A 76 -7.62 12.21 9.91
CA PRO A 76 -7.04 12.93 11.05
C PRO A 76 -6.18 12.02 11.92
N GLN A 77 -5.15 12.61 12.54
CA GLN A 77 -4.43 12.01 13.66
C GLN A 77 -5.42 11.54 14.74
N GLY A 78 -5.08 10.43 15.40
CA GLY A 78 -5.93 9.85 16.43
C GLY A 78 -7.03 8.92 15.88
N SER A 79 -7.21 8.85 14.57
CA SER A 79 -8.02 7.79 13.94
C SER A 79 -7.48 6.40 14.32
N ARG A 80 -8.36 5.41 14.44
CA ARG A 80 -7.99 4.03 14.80
C ARG A 80 -8.03 3.13 13.57
N LEU A 81 -6.98 2.33 13.40
CA LEU A 81 -6.95 1.21 12.48
C LEU A 81 -7.37 -0.03 13.25
N VAL A 82 -8.34 -0.77 12.73
CA VAL A 82 -8.78 -2.06 13.26
C VAL A 82 -8.49 -3.12 12.22
N GLY A 83 -7.85 -4.20 12.64
CA GLY A 83 -7.44 -5.27 11.75
C GLY A 83 -7.38 -6.61 12.46
N LYS A 84 -6.96 -7.62 11.71
CA LYS A 84 -6.72 -8.96 12.22
C LYS A 84 -5.31 -9.39 11.89
N TYR A 85 -4.76 -10.25 12.74
CA TYR A 85 -3.50 -10.93 12.48
C TYR A 85 -3.68 -12.44 12.63
N ASP A 86 -2.94 -13.18 11.81
CA ASP A 86 -2.90 -14.63 11.89
C ASP A 86 -1.70 -15.08 12.75
N SER A 87 -1.86 -16.21 13.42
CA SER A 87 -0.86 -16.84 14.28
C SER A 87 -0.22 -18.07 13.65
N LYS A 88 -0.56 -18.40 12.39
CA LYS A 88 0.15 -19.43 11.62
C LYS A 88 1.58 -18.99 11.33
N VAL A 89 2.45 -19.19 12.32
CA VAL A 89 3.89 -18.97 12.20
C VAL A 89 4.58 -20.28 11.81
N SER A 90 5.31 -20.26 10.71
CA SER A 90 6.23 -21.34 10.39
C SER A 90 7.53 -21.18 11.18
N VAL A 91 8.23 -22.27 11.47
CA VAL A 91 9.55 -22.22 12.13
C VAL A 91 10.48 -21.31 11.33
N GLY A 92 11.13 -20.36 12.01
CA GLY A 92 12.03 -19.37 11.40
C GLY A 92 11.36 -18.08 10.92
N GLN A 93 10.04 -17.94 11.08
CA GLN A 93 9.33 -16.72 10.73
C GLN A 93 9.47 -15.65 11.84
N THR A 94 9.96 -14.47 11.49
CA THR A 94 10.23 -13.37 12.44
C THR A 94 9.21 -12.22 12.38
N ARG A 95 8.15 -12.39 11.58
CA ARG A 95 7.12 -11.37 11.33
C ARG A 95 5.73 -11.99 11.35
N VAL A 96 4.78 -11.27 11.95
CA VAL A 96 3.36 -11.61 11.96
C VAL A 96 2.69 -11.00 10.73
N LEU A 97 1.85 -11.80 10.05
CA LEU A 97 1.02 -11.31 8.95
C LEU A 97 -0.24 -10.66 9.54
N MET A 98 -0.56 -9.46 9.06
CA MET A 98 -1.69 -8.67 9.50
C MET A 98 -2.35 -7.97 8.33
N ALA A 99 -3.67 -7.82 8.42
CA ALA A 99 -4.47 -7.01 7.51
C ALA A 99 -5.32 -6.02 8.30
N TRP A 100 -5.30 -4.76 7.88
CA TRP A 100 -6.21 -3.73 8.38
C TRP A 100 -7.53 -3.82 7.62
N GLU A 101 -8.64 -3.81 8.34
CA GLU A 101 -9.98 -3.98 7.78
C GLU A 101 -10.78 -2.67 7.85
N ARG A 102 -10.48 -1.79 8.81
CA ARG A 102 -11.27 -0.58 9.04
C ARG A 102 -10.46 0.57 9.60
N ILE A 103 -10.84 1.78 9.19
CA ILE A 103 -10.42 3.04 9.81
C ILE A 103 -11.62 3.65 10.53
N ILE A 104 -11.44 4.04 11.80
CA ILE A 104 -12.45 4.73 12.60
C ILE A 104 -11.93 6.14 12.90
N PHE A 105 -12.69 7.13 12.50
CA PHE A 105 -12.36 8.55 12.66
C PHE A 105 -12.69 9.03 14.08
N PRO A 106 -12.06 10.12 14.56
CA PRO A 106 -12.35 10.68 15.89
C PRO A 106 -13.81 11.12 16.07
N ASP A 107 -14.52 11.43 14.98
CA ASP A 107 -15.93 11.82 14.96
C ASP A 107 -16.91 10.63 14.87
N GLY A 108 -16.40 9.40 14.90
CA GLY A 108 -17.20 8.17 14.84
C GLY A 108 -17.53 7.68 13.43
N ARG A 109 -17.15 8.41 12.37
CA ARG A 109 -17.24 7.88 11.00
C ARG A 109 -16.27 6.73 10.79
N SER A 110 -16.49 5.90 9.77
CA SER A 110 -15.59 4.81 9.44
C SER A 110 -15.47 4.55 7.94
N ILE A 111 -14.35 3.96 7.54
CA ILE A 111 -14.06 3.49 6.18
C ILE A 111 -13.68 2.01 6.27
N ASP A 112 -14.27 1.19 5.41
CA ASP A 112 -13.89 -0.21 5.21
C ASP A 112 -12.72 -0.30 4.22
N LEU A 113 -11.73 -1.15 4.52
CA LEU A 113 -10.52 -1.35 3.72
C LEU A 113 -10.50 -2.73 3.01
N SER A 114 -11.51 -3.57 3.24
CA SER A 114 -11.58 -4.94 2.71
C SER A 114 -12.11 -5.06 1.29
#